data_AF-A0A852KJZ0-F1
#
_entry.id   AF-A0A852KJZ0-F1
#
_cell.length_a   1.000
_cell.length_b   1.000
_cell.length_c   1.000
_cell.angle_alpha   90.00
_cell.angle_beta   90.00
_cell.angle_gamma   90.00
#
_symmetry.space_group_name_H-M   'P 1'
#
loop_
_entity.id
_entity.type
_entity.pdbx_description
1 polymer ?
#
loop_
_entity_poly.entity_id
_entity_poly.type
_entity_poly.pdbx_seq_one_letter_code
_entity_poly.pdbx_strand_id
1 'polypeptide(L)'
;FQYMIILLLDFIVQFSVSCACLALNKEQQSHLLEVGWNNTDSARTDIERNLNCCGFRVFDPNETCFSDCFKSQQCQPCAPIMEEYSGMVLRYVGGIGLFFSFTEILGVWLTYRYRNQKDPRANPSAFL
;
A
#
# COMPACT_ATOMS: atom_id res chain seq x y z
N PHE A 1 -27.93 8.74 0.88
CA PHE A 1 -27.15 9.95 0.52
C PHE A 1 -25.81 9.95 1.23
N GLN A 2 -25.76 9.92 2.57
CA GLN A 2 -24.50 9.91 3.34
C GLN A 2 -23.51 8.80 2.95
N TYR A 3 -23.96 7.55 2.84
CA TYR A 3 -23.09 6.43 2.41
C TYR A 3 -22.54 6.56 0.99
N MET A 4 -23.26 7.20 0.07
CA MET A 4 -22.79 7.41 -1.31
C MET A 4 -21.65 8.43 -1.38
N ILE A 5 -21.68 9.44 -0.51
CA ILE A 5 -20.58 10.41 -0.39
C ILE A 5 -19.35 9.73 0.21
N ILE A 6 -19.52 8.89 1.23
CA ILE A 6 -18.41 8.17 1.86
C ILE A 6 -17.71 7.26 0.85
N LEU A 7 -18.47 6.44 0.11
CA LEU A 7 -17.91 5.57 -0.95
C LEU A 7 -17.23 6.36 -2.07
N LEU A 8 -17.74 7.54 -2.41
CA LEU A 8 -17.07 8.39 -3.41
C LEU A 8 -15.72 8.92 -2.90
N LEU A 9 -15.64 9.29 -1.62
CA LEU A 9 -14.39 9.74 -1.00
C LEU A 9 -13.37 8.61 -0.88
N ASP A 10 -13.82 7.42 -0.48
CA ASP A 10 -12.96 6.24 -0.38
C ASP A 10 -12.39 5.86 -1.75
N PHE A 11 -13.23 5.87 -2.79
CA PHE A 11 -12.80 5.72 -4.18
C PHE A 11 -11.69 6.70 -4.58
N ILE A 12 -11.85 8.00 -4.26
CA ILE A 12 -10.84 9.02 -4.61
C ILE A 12 -9.51 8.72 -3.91
N VAL A 13 -9.55 8.44 -2.60
CA VAL A 13 -8.35 8.16 -1.82
C VAL A 13 -7.69 6.88 -2.33
N GLN A 14 -8.43 5.79 -2.44
CA GLN A 14 -7.90 4.50 -2.85
C GLN A 14 -7.34 4.52 -4.28
N PHE A 15 -8.04 5.16 -5.22
CA PHE A 15 -7.56 5.32 -6.58
C PHE A 15 -6.26 6.13 -6.61
N SER A 16 -6.17 7.22 -5.84
CA SER A 16 -4.97 8.06 -5.78
C SER A 16 -3.76 7.32 -5.20
N VAL A 17 -3.94 6.62 -4.07
CA VAL A 17 -2.88 5.85 -3.41
C VAL A 17 -2.43 4.69 -4.30
N SER A 18 -3.38 3.99 -4.93
CA SER A 18 -3.06 2.89 -5.84
C SER A 18 -2.24 3.38 -7.03
N CYS A 19 -2.65 4.48 -7.67
CA CYS A 19 -1.89 5.12 -8.74
C CYS A 19 -0.48 5.54 -8.28
N ALA A 20 -0.35 6.12 -7.08
CA ALA A 20 0.95 6.50 -6.53
C ALA A 20 1.85 5.28 -6.30
N CYS A 21 1.32 4.19 -5.74
CA CYS A 21 2.07 2.94 -5.54
C CYS A 21 2.55 2.30 -6.85
N LEU A 22 1.78 2.42 -7.94
CA LEU A 22 2.14 1.92 -9.26
C LEU A 22 3.11 2.84 -10.01
N ALA A 23 3.06 4.15 -9.77
CA ALA A 23 3.87 5.16 -10.45
C ALA A 23 5.23 5.42 -9.79
N LEU A 24 5.44 4.96 -8.56
CA LEU A 24 6.72 5.11 -7.84
C LEU A 24 7.86 4.43 -8.59
N ASN A 25 8.92 5.21 -8.86
CA ASN A 25 10.15 4.72 -9.48
C ASN A 25 11.16 4.25 -8.43
N LYS A 26 12.15 3.44 -8.87
CA LYS A 26 13.19 2.86 -7.99
C LYS A 26 13.97 3.91 -7.20
N GLU A 27 14.31 5.05 -7.80
CA GLU A 27 15.08 6.11 -7.14
C GLU A 27 14.29 6.78 -6.00
N GLN A 28 13.00 7.05 -6.23
CA GLN A 28 12.13 7.62 -5.21
C GLN A 28 11.95 6.64 -4.05
N GLN A 29 11.77 5.37 -4.39
CA GLN A 29 11.66 4.28 -3.43
C GLN A 29 12.95 4.13 -2.60
N SER A 30 14.13 4.10 -3.24
CA SER A 30 15.41 3.98 -2.52
C SER A 30 15.65 5.14 -1.58
N HIS A 31 15.30 6.37 -2.00
CA HIS A 31 15.42 7.55 -1.15
C HIS A 31 14.50 7.47 0.08
N LEU A 32 13.25 7.04 -0.10
CA LEU A 32 12.31 6.87 1.01
C LEU A 32 12.79 5.81 2.01
N LEU A 33 13.34 4.70 1.51
CA LEU A 33 13.91 3.65 2.36
C LEU A 33 15.16 4.14 3.11
N GLU A 34 16.01 4.94 2.48
CA GLU A 34 17.20 5.52 3.09
C GLU A 34 16.86 6.50 4.22
N VAL A 35 15.88 7.39 3.98
CA VAL A 35 15.37 8.30 5.01
C VAL A 35 14.69 7.53 6.14
N GLY A 36 13.90 6.50 5.82
CA GLY A 36 13.25 5.64 6.81
C GLY A 36 14.25 4.88 7.68
N TRP A 37 15.31 4.37 7.06
CA TRP A 37 16.41 3.68 7.72
C TRP A 37 17.12 4.60 8.72
N ASN A 38 17.50 5.80 8.31
CA ASN A 38 18.25 6.73 9.16
C ASN A 38 17.44 7.31 10.33
N ASN A 39 16.10 7.23 10.27
CA ASN A 39 15.23 7.85 11.27
C ASN A 39 14.74 6.86 12.35
N THR A 40 14.89 5.54 12.15
CA THR A 40 14.20 4.54 13.00
C THR A 40 15.08 3.36 13.39
N ASP A 41 15.69 3.39 14.59
CA ASP A 41 16.57 2.31 15.07
C ASP A 41 15.85 0.99 15.42
N SER A 42 14.60 1.07 15.92
CA SER A 42 13.82 -0.13 16.23
C SER A 42 13.45 -0.92 14.96
N ALA A 43 13.01 -0.21 13.92
CA ALA A 43 12.68 -0.84 12.63
C ALA A 43 13.92 -1.47 11.98
N ARG A 44 15.10 -0.85 12.10
CA ARG A 44 16.36 -1.43 11.63
C ARG A 44 16.62 -2.79 12.25
N THR A 45 16.51 -2.88 13.58
CA THR A 45 16.76 -4.13 14.31
C THR A 45 15.83 -5.25 13.88
N ASP A 46 14.53 -4.96 13.70
CA ASP A 46 13.54 -5.94 13.25
C ASP A 46 13.79 -6.38 11.80
N ILE A 47 14.18 -5.45 10.93
CA ILE A 47 14.51 -5.74 9.53
C ILE A 47 15.74 -6.64 9.44
N GLU A 48 16.83 -6.28 10.14
CA GLU A 48 18.07 -7.06 10.14
C GLU A 48 17.84 -8.49 10.63
N ARG A 49 17.02 -8.66 11.67
CA ARG A 49 16.67 -9.98 12.20
C ARG A 49 15.79 -10.79 11.24
N ASN A 50 14.78 -10.17 10.63
CA ASN A 50 13.82 -10.87 9.76
C ASN A 50 14.39 -11.19 8.37
N LEU A 51 15.19 -10.28 7.80
CA LEU A 51 15.78 -10.44 6.47
C LEU A 51 17.20 -11.04 6.52
N ASN A 52 17.74 -11.24 7.71
CA ASN A 52 19.08 -11.80 7.93
C ASN A 52 20.17 -11.04 7.14
N CYS A 53 20.14 -9.72 7.25
CA CYS A 53 21.04 -8.76 6.59
C CYS A 53 21.57 -7.76 7.63
N CYS A 54 22.60 -6.99 7.29
CA CYS A 54 23.16 -5.97 8.19
C CYS A 54 23.59 -4.72 7.42
N GLY A 55 23.27 -3.56 7.97
CA GLY A 55 23.58 -2.27 7.34
C GLY A 55 22.71 -1.98 6.11
N PHE A 56 22.59 -0.70 5.75
CA PHE A 56 21.72 -0.29 4.64
C PHE A 56 22.34 -0.64 3.28
N ARG A 57 23.36 0.11 2.84
CA ARG A 57 24.07 -0.16 1.55
C ARG A 57 25.40 -0.85 1.71
N VAL A 58 26.04 -0.74 2.86
CA VAL A 58 27.36 -1.30 3.15
C VAL A 58 27.26 -2.09 4.45
N PHE A 59 27.88 -3.26 4.47
CA PHE A 59 28.07 -4.03 5.69
C PHE A 59 29.29 -3.48 6.44
N ASP A 60 29.07 -2.99 7.67
CA ASP A 60 30.16 -2.60 8.57
C ASP A 60 30.28 -3.63 9.71
N PRO A 61 31.41 -4.36 9.80
CA PRO A 61 31.63 -5.34 10.87
C PRO A 61 31.84 -4.72 12.26
N ASN A 62 32.04 -3.39 12.35
CA ASN A 62 32.16 -2.68 13.62
C ASN A 62 30.82 -2.20 14.18
N GLU A 63 29.75 -2.16 13.36
CA GLU A 63 28.41 -1.89 13.86
C GLU A 63 27.81 -3.11 14.55
N THR A 64 26.96 -2.86 15.54
CA THR A 64 26.20 -3.92 16.21
C THR A 64 24.98 -4.28 15.38
N CYS A 65 24.93 -5.52 14.90
CA CYS A 65 23.80 -6.08 14.16
C CYS A 65 23.26 -7.32 14.87
N PHE A 66 21.93 -7.47 14.92
CA PHE A 66 21.25 -8.53 15.68
C PHE A 66 20.81 -9.74 14.83
N SER A 67 21.27 -9.82 13.58
CA SER A 67 20.95 -10.91 12.67
C SER A 67 21.83 -12.16 12.91
N ASP A 68 21.37 -13.33 12.46
CA ASP A 68 22.13 -14.58 12.60
C ASP A 68 23.37 -14.61 11.68
N CYS A 69 23.33 -13.94 10.53
CA CYS A 69 24.46 -13.85 9.61
C CYS A 69 25.66 -13.12 10.23
N PHE A 70 25.43 -12.23 11.21
CA PHE A 70 26.49 -11.44 11.84
C PHE A 70 27.51 -12.32 12.56
N LYS A 71 27.06 -13.45 13.13
CA LYS A 71 27.91 -14.47 13.76
C LYS A 71 28.96 -15.03 12.80
N SER A 72 28.64 -15.07 11.51
CA SER A 72 29.51 -15.62 10.45
C SER A 72 30.33 -14.54 9.74
N GLN A 73 30.13 -13.25 10.08
CA GLN A 73 30.68 -12.08 9.40
C GLN A 73 30.50 -12.05 7.87
N GLN A 74 29.51 -12.78 7.35
CA GLN A 74 29.18 -12.87 5.93
C GLN A 74 27.73 -12.40 5.70
N CYS A 75 27.43 -11.19 6.15
CA CYS A 75 26.12 -10.58 5.90
C CYS A 75 26.12 -9.79 4.59
N GLN A 76 24.95 -9.76 3.96
CA GLN A 76 24.68 -8.88 2.84
C GLN A 76 24.00 -7.59 3.34
N PRO A 77 24.12 -6.47 2.59
CA PRO A 77 23.41 -5.23 2.90
C PRO A 77 21.90 -5.38 2.70
N CYS A 78 21.10 -4.68 3.52
CA CYS A 78 19.64 -4.78 3.52
C CYS A 78 18.96 -4.02 2.37
N ALA A 79 19.56 -2.92 1.88
CA ALA A 79 18.97 -2.07 0.84
C ALA A 79 18.51 -2.83 -0.41
N PRO A 80 19.33 -3.67 -1.08
CA PRO A 80 18.88 -4.38 -2.28
C PRO A 80 17.67 -5.30 -2.03
N ILE A 81 17.64 -5.98 -0.87
CA ILE A 81 16.54 -6.87 -0.48
C ILE A 81 15.27 -6.05 -0.24
N MET A 82 15.39 -4.94 0.49
CA MET A 82 14.27 -4.06 0.80
C MET A 82 13.73 -3.37 -0.45
N GLU A 83 14.58 -2.90 -1.36
CA GLU A 83 14.19 -2.27 -2.62
C GLU A 83 13.47 -3.25 -3.55
N GLU A 84 13.94 -4.49 -3.65
CA GLU A 84 13.24 -5.50 -4.45
C GLU A 84 11.86 -5.84 -3.87
N TYR A 85 11.83 -6.11 -2.55
CA TYR A 85 10.60 -6.49 -1.86
C TYR A 85 9.55 -5.38 -1.90
N SER A 86 9.93 -4.15 -1.54
CA SER A 86 8.98 -3.03 -1.53
C SER A 86 8.51 -2.66 -2.94
N GLY A 87 9.35 -2.80 -3.96
CA GLY A 87 8.95 -2.56 -5.35
C GLY A 87 7.91 -3.58 -5.83
N MET A 88 8.09 -4.86 -5.48
CA MET A 88 7.12 -5.91 -5.78
C MET A 88 5.78 -5.67 -5.05
N VAL A 89 5.85 -5.40 -3.74
CA VAL A 89 4.68 -5.19 -2.90
C VAL A 89 3.89 -3.95 -3.34
N LEU A 90 4.55 -2.83 -3.62
CA LEU A 90 3.88 -1.59 -4.08
C LEU A 90 3.10 -1.81 -5.37
N ARG A 91 3.67 -2.53 -6.34
CA ARG A 91 2.99 -2.84 -7.60
C ARG A 91 1.82 -3.80 -7.41
N TYR A 92 1.99 -4.81 -6.55
CA TYR A 92 0.94 -5.78 -6.23
C TYR A 92 -0.23 -5.11 -5.50
N VAL A 93 0.04 -4.38 -4.43
CA VAL A 93 -0.97 -3.67 -3.63
C VAL A 93 -1.62 -2.55 -4.45
N GLY A 94 -0.85 -1.80 -5.25
CA GLY A 94 -1.41 -0.81 -6.17
C GLY A 94 -2.37 -1.44 -7.20
N GLY A 95 -2.02 -2.61 -7.75
CA GLY A 95 -2.90 -3.34 -8.66
C GLY A 95 -4.21 -3.81 -7.99
N ILE A 96 -4.11 -4.40 -6.80
CA ILE A 96 -5.28 -4.80 -6.00
C ILE A 96 -6.16 -3.59 -5.65
N GLY A 97 -5.53 -2.50 -5.22
CA GLY A 97 -6.21 -1.27 -4.86
C GLY A 97 -6.99 -0.70 -6.05
N LEU A 98 -6.40 -0.67 -7.25
CA LEU A 98 -7.09 -0.27 -8.48
C LEU A 98 -8.29 -1.18 -8.80
N PHE A 99 -8.13 -2.51 -8.67
CA PHE A 99 -9.23 -3.45 -8.90
C PHE A 99 -10.43 -3.16 -8.01
N PHE A 100 -10.19 -2.96 -6.71
CA PHE A 100 -11.25 -2.61 -5.77
C PHE A 100 -11.87 -1.24 -6.09
N SER A 101 -11.09 -0.22 -6.44
CA SER A 101 -11.63 1.08 -6.88
C SER A 101 -12.54 0.95 -8.11
N PHE A 102 -12.22 0.04 -9.06
CA PHE A 102 -13.12 -0.25 -10.19
C PHE A 102 -14.43 -0.92 -9.74
N THR A 103 -14.39 -1.81 -8.76
CA THR A 103 -15.63 -2.39 -8.21
C THR A 103 -16.47 -1.37 -7.44
N GLU A 104 -15.81 -0.42 -6.76
CA GLU A 104 -16.48 0.62 -5.99
C GLU A 104 -17.20 1.64 -6.87
N ILE A 105 -16.58 2.09 -7.97
CA ILE A 105 -17.27 3.00 -8.91
C ILE A 105 -18.52 2.34 -9.52
N LEU A 106 -18.47 1.03 -9.79
CA LEU A 106 -19.65 0.27 -10.20
C LEU A 106 -20.69 0.20 -9.09
N GLY A 107 -20.28 0.02 -7.83
CA GLY A 107 -21.16 0.06 -6.66
C GLY A 107 -21.86 1.40 -6.47
N VAL A 108 -21.12 2.51 -6.59
CA VAL A 108 -21.66 3.88 -6.53
C VAL A 108 -22.65 4.11 -7.68
N TRP A 109 -22.31 3.68 -8.90
CA TRP A 109 -23.21 3.81 -10.04
C TRP A 109 -24.50 2.98 -9.89
N LEU A 110 -24.39 1.71 -9.46
CA LEU A 110 -25.53 0.82 -9.23
C LEU A 110 -26.44 1.36 -8.12
N THR A 111 -25.86 1.81 -7.01
CA THR A 111 -26.65 2.37 -5.90
C THR A 111 -27.30 3.69 -6.29
N TYR A 112 -26.62 4.55 -7.06
CA TYR A 112 -27.21 5.77 -7.61
C TYR A 112 -28.40 5.44 -8.51
N ARG A 113 -28.23 4.49 -9.45
CA ARG A 113 -29.30 4.03 -10.33
C ARG A 113 -30.45 3.40 -9.56
N TYR A 114 -30.19 2.56 -8.57
CA TYR A 114 -31.20 1.92 -7.73
C TYR A 114 -32.03 2.95 -6.95
N ARG A 115 -31.40 4.00 -6.42
CA ARG A 115 -32.14 5.08 -5.75
C ARG A 115 -32.90 5.99 -6.71
N ASN A 116 -32.41 6.15 -7.95
CA ASN A 116 -33.11 6.88 -9.01
C ASN A 116 -34.18 6.03 -9.73
N GLN A 117 -34.33 4.75 -9.40
CA GLN A 117 -35.50 3.98 -9.81
C GLN A 117 -36.70 4.47 -9.00
N LYS A 118 -37.72 4.96 -9.72
CA LYS A 118 -38.99 5.39 -9.13
C LYS A 118 -39.61 4.23 -8.35
N ASP A 119 -40.13 4.52 -7.17
CA ASP A 119 -40.87 3.59 -6.34
C ASP A 119 -42.09 3.08 -7.15
N PRO A 120 -42.16 1.80 -7.55
CA PRO A 120 -43.28 1.27 -8.34
C PRO A 120 -44.59 1.26 -7.55
N ARG A 121 -44.55 1.50 -6.23
CA ARG A 121 -45.73 1.66 -5.36
C ARG A 121 -46.37 3.04 -5.39
N ALA A 122 -45.71 4.05 -5.97
CA ALA A 122 -46.30 5.38 -6.18
C ALA A 122 -47.19 5.40 -7.45
N ASN A 123 -48.04 4.39 -7.62
CA ASN A 123 -49.09 4.41 -8.62
C ASN A 123 -50.31 5.09 -7.95
N PRO A 124 -50.67 6.33 -8.32
CA PRO A 124 -51.77 7.07 -7.68
C PRO A 124 -53.16 6.45 -7.90
N SER A 125 -53.26 5.38 -8.68
CA SER A 125 -54.47 4.62 -8.98
C SER A 125 -54.77 3.47 -8.02
N ALA A 126 -53.99 3.29 -6.93
CA ALA A 126 -54.23 2.26 -5.91
C ALA A 126 -54.98 2.76 -4.65
N PHE A 127 -55.37 4.04 -4.63
CA PHE A 127 -56.26 4.63 -3.61
C PHE A 127 -57.55 5.10 -4.28
N LEU A 128 -58.27 4.17 -4.91
CA LEU A 128 -59.67 4.34 -5.29
C LEU A 128 -60.57 3.93 -4.11
#